data_AF-A0A562SI14-F1
#
_entry.id   AF-A0A562SI14-F1
#
_cell.length_a   1.000
_cell.length_b   1.000
_cell.length_c   1.000
_cell.angle_alpha   90.00
_cell.angle_beta   90.00
_cell.angle_gamma   90.00
#
_symmetry.space_group_name_H-M   'P 1'
#
loop_
_entity.id
_entity.type
_entity.pdbx_description
1 polymer ?
#
loop_
_entity_poly.entity_id
_entity_poly.type
_entity_poly.pdbx_seq_one_letter_code
_entity_poly.pdbx_strand_id
1 'polypeptide(L)'
;MRSILLLAFHCACLCLAAFGQSAKTAIPFELPGSGHILVKATVDGVEGNFLFDTGAGLTVLTKTFFDKLPHSRKEDGGFTAFRATGERLDADLYTVRDFRLGGMQHATEEVSYLDVKLGGLDGIISLKFMEKQPFTIDLEKKEIRLETPASLAAIRKTGKLIPIQPEDYRGHALDMFAYFRVNDTLTLQLSLDSGAGKDVFKLNAKYLQALGVNVNDTTRVKKVARRSEINQDFVSHTYLTSLDKLAAAAVPAVQTTGFKAQFVEGLIYDGIMWINWLGNRITVDVPGRAMLVQN
;
A
#
# COMPACT_ATOMS: atom_id res chain seq x y z
N MET A 1 -12.66 -44.88 72.09
CA MET A 1 -12.17 -43.53 72.42
C MET A 1 -11.58 -42.90 71.17
N ARG A 2 -12.13 -41.74 70.73
CA ARG A 2 -11.47 -40.60 70.04
C ARG A 2 -10.60 -40.91 68.80
N SER A 3 -10.69 -40.27 67.63
CA SER A 3 -11.43 -39.09 67.18
C SER A 3 -11.34 -39.03 65.65
N ILE A 4 -12.36 -38.38 65.08
CA ILE A 4 -12.52 -37.85 63.72
C ILE A 4 -11.28 -37.07 63.24
N LEU A 5 -10.88 -37.26 61.97
CA LEU A 5 -10.51 -36.13 61.09
C LEU A 5 -10.64 -36.55 59.60
N LEU A 6 -11.68 -36.05 58.95
CA LEU A 6 -11.75 -35.95 57.49
C LEU A 6 -10.70 -34.94 57.01
N LEU A 7 -9.91 -35.29 56.00
CA LEU A 7 -9.21 -34.31 55.18
C LEU A 7 -9.52 -34.57 53.70
N ALA A 8 -10.54 -33.86 53.21
CA ALA A 8 -10.88 -33.79 51.80
C ALA A 8 -9.84 -32.91 51.08
N PHE A 9 -8.91 -33.52 50.36
CA PHE A 9 -8.03 -32.79 49.45
C PHE A 9 -8.77 -32.51 48.14
N HIS A 10 -9.42 -31.35 48.08
CA HIS A 10 -9.87 -30.76 46.81
C HIS A 10 -8.63 -30.30 46.04
N CYS A 11 -8.19 -31.10 45.08
CA CYS A 11 -7.21 -30.65 44.10
C CYS A 11 -7.94 -29.70 43.12
N ALA A 12 -7.89 -28.40 43.42
CA ALA A 12 -8.39 -27.37 42.53
C ALA A 12 -7.52 -27.33 41.27
N CYS A 13 -8.05 -27.80 40.14
CA CYS A 13 -7.54 -27.48 38.82
C CYS A 13 -7.59 -25.96 38.63
N LEU A 14 -6.48 -25.28 38.92
CA LEU A 14 -6.21 -23.94 38.41
C LEU A 14 -6.02 -24.06 36.89
N CYS A 15 -7.13 -23.96 36.14
CA CYS A 15 -7.07 -23.56 34.74
C CYS A 15 -6.42 -22.18 34.70
N LEU A 16 -5.11 -22.14 34.49
CA LEU A 16 -4.40 -20.98 33.97
C LEU A 16 -5.01 -20.69 32.59
N ALA A 17 -6.07 -19.88 32.58
CA ALA A 17 -6.47 -19.17 31.38
C ALA A 17 -5.30 -18.26 31.03
N ALA A 18 -4.42 -18.74 30.15
CA ALA A 18 -3.55 -17.88 29.39
C ALA A 18 -4.47 -16.97 28.59
N PHE A 19 -4.77 -15.79 29.13
CA PHE A 19 -5.27 -14.68 28.36
C PHE A 19 -4.15 -14.33 27.38
N GLY A 20 -4.17 -15.00 26.23
CA GLY A 20 -3.42 -14.58 25.06
C GLY A 20 -3.83 -13.14 24.82
N GLN A 21 -2.91 -12.22 25.09
CA GLN A 21 -3.06 -10.82 24.77
C GLN A 21 -3.22 -10.79 23.25
N SER A 22 -4.48 -10.73 22.78
CA SER A 22 -4.75 -10.63 21.35
C SER A 22 -3.98 -9.41 20.88
N ALA A 23 -2.97 -9.61 20.05
CA ALA A 23 -2.29 -8.50 19.39
C ALA A 23 -3.38 -7.60 18.81
N LYS A 24 -3.25 -6.28 18.99
CA LYS A 24 -4.19 -5.34 18.40
C LYS A 24 -4.13 -5.54 16.88
N THR A 25 -5.14 -6.21 16.33
CA THR A 25 -5.21 -6.52 14.91
C THR A 25 -5.60 -5.29 14.09
N ALA A 26 -6.19 -4.27 14.71
CA ALA A 26 -6.52 -3.01 14.05
C ALA A 26 -5.43 -1.96 14.28
N ILE A 27 -4.93 -1.40 13.17
CA ILE A 27 -4.02 -0.26 13.10
C ILE A 27 -4.86 0.96 12.66
N PRO A 28 -5.18 1.92 13.53
CA PRO A 28 -5.92 3.10 13.13
C PRO A 28 -5.09 3.96 12.17
N PHE A 29 -5.76 4.64 11.24
CA PHE A 29 -5.13 5.60 10.34
C PHE A 29 -5.92 6.90 10.23
N GLU A 30 -5.24 7.96 9.80
CA GLU A 30 -5.89 9.18 9.33
C GLU A 30 -6.05 9.13 7.81
N LEU A 31 -7.15 9.70 7.31
CA LEU A 31 -7.44 9.79 5.88
C LEU A 31 -7.82 11.23 5.55
N PRO A 32 -6.83 12.12 5.30
CA PRO A 32 -7.09 13.48 4.89
C PRO A 32 -7.82 13.53 3.53
N GLY A 33 -8.35 14.71 3.17
CA GLY A 33 -9.06 14.90 1.90
C GLY A 33 -8.25 14.55 0.64
N SER A 34 -6.92 14.49 0.76
CA SER A 34 -6.00 14.05 -0.29
C SER A 34 -6.01 12.54 -0.53
N GLY A 35 -6.64 11.74 0.34
CA GLY A 35 -6.75 10.28 0.21
C GLY A 35 -5.54 9.48 0.70
N HIS A 36 -4.50 10.13 1.19
CA HIS A 36 -3.33 9.42 1.70
C HIS A 36 -3.66 8.72 3.03
N ILE A 37 -3.29 7.45 3.17
CA ILE A 37 -3.48 6.67 4.41
C ILE A 37 -2.28 6.95 5.33
N LEU A 38 -2.52 7.66 6.44
CA LEU A 38 -1.46 8.03 7.37
C LEU A 38 -1.51 7.16 8.62
N VAL A 39 -0.41 6.47 8.91
CA VAL A 39 -0.28 5.56 10.06
C VAL A 39 0.85 6.01 10.97
N LYS A 40 0.76 5.64 12.25
CA LYS A 40 1.87 5.73 13.18
C LYS A 40 2.61 4.41 13.25
N ALA A 41 3.94 4.48 13.27
CA ALA A 41 4.80 3.32 13.43
C ALA A 41 5.98 3.68 14.34
N THR A 42 6.64 2.67 14.90
CA THR A 42 7.86 2.83 15.68
C THR A 42 9.00 2.11 14.99
N VAL A 43 10.15 2.76 14.86
CA VAL A 43 11.37 2.14 14.32
C VAL A 43 12.48 2.39 15.32
N ASP A 44 13.14 1.33 15.79
CA ASP A 44 14.23 1.42 16.78
C ASP A 44 13.86 2.29 18.01
N GLY A 45 12.60 2.15 18.49
CA GLY A 45 12.06 2.92 19.61
C GLY A 45 11.58 4.35 19.30
N VAL A 46 11.77 4.84 18.07
CA VAL A 46 11.34 6.19 17.64
C VAL A 46 9.98 6.12 16.95
N GLU A 47 8.96 6.80 17.50
CA GLU A 47 7.64 6.95 16.84
C GLU A 47 7.73 7.96 15.69
N GLY A 48 7.09 7.65 14.56
CA GLY A 48 6.95 8.52 13.41
C GLY A 48 5.58 8.42 12.73
N ASN A 49 5.31 9.36 11.84
CA ASN A 49 4.10 9.43 11.01
C ASN A 49 4.44 9.04 9.58
N PHE A 50 3.75 8.04 9.04
CA PHE A 50 4.10 7.44 7.76
C PHE A 50 2.91 7.42 6.81
N LEU A 51 3.20 7.56 5.51
CA LEU A 51 2.27 7.15 4.48
C LEU A 51 2.29 5.61 4.38
N PHE A 52 1.13 4.97 4.35
CA PHE A 52 1.02 3.57 3.93
C PHE A 52 0.73 3.49 2.43
N ASP A 53 1.70 3.00 1.68
CA ASP A 53 1.72 3.08 0.21
C ASP A 53 2.00 1.71 -0.41
N THR A 54 0.97 1.09 -0.97
CA THR A 54 1.12 -0.22 -1.61
C THR A 54 1.80 -0.20 -2.99
N GLY A 55 2.06 0.98 -3.55
CA GLY A 55 2.75 1.17 -4.84
C GLY A 55 4.12 1.86 -4.72
N ALA A 56 4.66 2.01 -3.51
CA ALA A 56 5.96 2.63 -3.29
C ALA A 56 7.15 1.75 -3.68
N GLY A 57 6.94 0.43 -3.80
CA GLY A 57 8.00 -0.57 -3.95
C GLY A 57 8.83 -0.78 -2.67
N LEU A 58 9.56 0.25 -2.24
CA LEU A 58 10.44 0.25 -1.05
C LEU A 58 9.82 0.99 0.13
N THR A 59 10.14 0.54 1.34
CA THR A 59 9.96 1.35 2.55
C THR A 59 11.06 2.41 2.60
N VAL A 60 10.67 3.69 2.63
CA VAL A 60 11.58 4.83 2.51
C VAL A 60 11.37 5.80 3.65
N LEU A 61 12.43 6.11 4.38
CA LEU A 61 12.42 7.08 5.47
C LEU A 61 12.85 8.46 4.96
N THR A 62 12.41 9.53 5.62
CA THR A 62 13.06 10.83 5.44
C THR A 62 14.42 10.82 6.13
N LYS A 63 15.40 11.54 5.59
CA LYS A 63 16.71 11.67 6.22
C LYS A 63 16.60 12.13 7.68
N THR A 64 15.75 13.13 7.95
CA THR A 64 15.51 13.66 9.31
C THR A 64 15.03 12.60 10.29
N PHE A 65 14.19 11.65 9.86
CA PHE A 65 13.76 10.55 10.72
C PHE A 65 14.85 9.48 10.83
N PHE A 66 15.48 9.11 9.71
CA PHE A 66 16.55 8.13 9.65
C PHE A 66 17.74 8.48 10.57
N ASP A 67 18.14 9.75 10.62
CA ASP A 67 19.23 10.25 11.47
C ASP A 67 18.96 10.03 12.98
N LYS A 68 17.72 9.75 13.38
CA LYS A 68 17.34 9.45 14.77
C LYS A 68 17.51 7.97 15.14
N LEU A 69 17.84 7.10 14.18
CA LEU A 69 17.87 5.63 14.36
C LEU A 69 19.29 5.16 14.70
N PRO A 70 19.64 4.98 15.99
CA PRO A 70 21.02 4.75 16.42
C PRO A 70 21.59 3.40 15.96
N HIS A 71 20.75 2.41 15.68
CA HIS A 71 21.18 1.06 15.30
C HIS A 71 20.98 0.73 13.82
N SER A 72 20.74 1.74 12.97
CA SER A 72 20.69 1.54 11.52
C SER A 72 22.06 1.07 10.99
N ARG A 73 22.04 0.13 10.05
CA ARG A 73 23.27 -0.42 9.45
C ARG A 73 23.15 -0.39 7.93
N LYS A 74 24.10 0.26 7.25
CA LYS A 74 24.19 0.23 5.79
C LYS A 74 24.44 -1.19 5.29
N GLU A 75 23.74 -1.57 4.23
CA GLU A 75 23.93 -2.84 3.54
C GLU A 75 24.92 -2.70 2.37
N ASP A 76 25.45 -3.82 1.91
CA ASP A 76 26.33 -3.84 0.74
C ASP A 76 25.52 -3.72 -0.55
N GLY A 77 26.03 -2.95 -1.51
CA GLY A 77 25.37 -2.72 -2.79
C GLY A 77 24.32 -1.60 -2.74
N GLY A 78 23.43 -1.60 -3.73
CA GLY A 78 22.38 -0.60 -3.87
C GLY A 78 21.27 -1.06 -4.80
N PHE A 79 20.19 -0.30 -4.83
CA PHE A 79 18.98 -0.59 -5.59
C PHE A 79 18.64 0.56 -6.53
N THR A 80 18.60 0.28 -7.83
CA THR A 80 18.08 1.24 -8.81
C THR A 80 16.56 1.13 -8.85
N ALA A 81 15.88 2.15 -8.37
CA ALA A 81 14.44 2.33 -8.44
C ALA A 81 14.07 3.34 -9.54
N PHE A 82 12.79 3.39 -9.87
CA PHE A 82 12.21 4.43 -10.71
C PHE A 82 10.95 4.95 -10.03
N ARG A 83 10.78 6.27 -9.97
CA ARG A 83 9.45 6.81 -9.67
C ARG A 83 8.50 6.47 -10.81
N ALA A 84 7.21 6.46 -10.51
CA ALA A 84 6.12 6.28 -11.47
C ALA A 84 6.33 7.02 -12.80
N THR A 85 6.84 8.26 -12.75
CA THR A 85 7.06 9.15 -13.90
C THR A 85 8.30 8.81 -14.75
N GLY A 86 9.06 7.76 -14.41
CA GLY A 86 10.28 7.36 -15.11
C GLY A 86 11.57 8.00 -14.58
N GLU A 87 11.49 8.82 -13.54
CA GLU A 87 12.66 9.39 -12.88
C GLU A 87 13.44 8.28 -12.16
N ARG A 88 14.68 8.01 -12.60
CA ARG A 88 15.59 7.05 -11.97
C ARG A 88 16.02 7.55 -10.59
N LEU A 89 16.07 6.63 -9.63
CA LEU A 89 16.65 6.82 -8.30
C LEU A 89 17.62 5.69 -8.01
N ASP A 90 18.80 6.00 -7.49
CA ASP A 90 19.72 4.99 -6.96
C ASP A 90 19.69 5.09 -5.44
N ALA A 91 19.21 4.03 -4.81
CA ALA A 91 18.94 3.95 -3.38
C ALA A 91 20.02 3.10 -2.69
N ASP A 92 20.62 3.69 -1.66
CA ASP A 92 21.33 2.91 -0.64
C ASP A 92 20.31 2.16 0.22
N LEU A 93 20.67 0.94 0.63
CA LEU A 93 19.85 0.09 1.49
C LEU A 93 20.44 0.03 2.89
N TYR A 94 19.56 -0.05 3.88
CA TYR A 94 19.90 -0.09 5.29
C TYR A 94 19.01 -1.10 6.01
N THR A 95 19.60 -1.85 6.93
CA THR A 95 18.84 -2.62 7.91
C THR A 95 18.53 -1.72 9.12
N VAL A 96 17.26 -1.63 9.52
CA VAL A 96 16.82 -1.07 10.81
C VAL A 96 16.30 -2.17 11.72
N ARG A 97 16.20 -1.90 13.02
CA ARG A 97 15.71 -2.86 14.03
C ARG A 97 14.36 -2.45 14.57
N ASP A 98 13.63 -3.44 15.07
CA ASP A 98 12.40 -3.25 15.85
C ASP A 98 11.38 -2.33 15.16
N PHE A 99 11.05 -2.64 13.91
CA PHE A 99 10.04 -1.90 13.15
C PHE A 99 8.65 -2.43 13.51
N ARG A 100 7.84 -1.60 14.17
CA ARG A 100 6.50 -1.91 14.63
C ARG A 100 5.43 -1.07 13.93
N LEU A 101 4.38 -1.74 13.45
CA LEU A 101 3.16 -1.13 12.91
C LEU A 101 1.95 -1.78 13.58
N GLY A 102 1.35 -1.09 14.56
CA GLY A 102 0.32 -1.63 15.44
C GLY A 102 0.77 -2.92 16.13
N GLY A 103 0.04 -4.02 15.90
CA GLY A 103 0.38 -5.35 16.45
C GLY A 103 1.48 -6.10 15.70
N MET A 104 1.93 -5.61 14.54
CA MET A 104 3.01 -6.23 13.77
C MET A 104 4.37 -5.71 14.23
N GLN A 105 5.36 -6.61 14.33
CA GLN A 105 6.73 -6.27 14.68
C GLN A 105 7.70 -7.10 13.83
N HIS A 106 8.60 -6.42 13.13
CA HIS A 106 9.74 -7.03 12.46
C HIS A 106 10.99 -6.76 13.29
N ALA A 107 11.73 -7.83 13.61
CA ALA A 107 12.98 -7.72 14.36
C ALA A 107 14.01 -6.86 13.60
N THR A 108 14.03 -7.02 12.28
CA THR A 108 14.79 -6.19 11.34
C THR A 108 13.96 -5.94 10.09
N GLU A 109 14.16 -4.78 9.47
CA GLU A 109 13.53 -4.42 8.20
C GLU A 109 14.56 -3.71 7.30
N GLU A 110 14.49 -3.96 6.00
CA GLU A 110 15.27 -3.22 4.99
C GLU A 110 14.54 -1.92 4.63
N VAL A 111 15.26 -0.81 4.63
CA VAL A 111 14.74 0.51 4.28
C VAL A 111 15.75 1.26 3.42
N SER A 112 15.27 2.27 2.71
CA SER A 112 16.12 3.35 2.20
C SER A 112 15.76 4.66 2.90
N TYR A 113 16.52 5.73 2.63
CA TYR A 113 16.10 7.08 2.99
C TYR A 113 16.27 8.05 1.83
N LEU A 114 15.47 9.13 1.86
CA LEU A 114 15.60 10.26 0.94
C LEU A 114 15.74 11.56 1.73
N ASP A 115 16.59 12.46 1.25
CA ASP A 115 16.71 13.81 1.80
C ASP A 115 15.66 14.74 1.17
N VAL A 116 14.41 14.54 1.60
CA VAL A 116 13.23 15.25 1.10
C VAL A 116 12.32 15.66 2.25
N LYS A 117 11.53 16.72 2.03
CA LYS A 117 10.50 17.17 2.96
C LYS A 117 9.14 16.63 2.52
N LEU A 118 8.56 15.71 3.30
CA LEU A 118 7.26 15.10 3.02
C LEU A 118 6.11 15.73 3.81
N GLY A 119 6.14 17.05 4.00
CA GLY A 119 5.01 17.78 4.61
C GLY A 119 4.67 17.35 6.04
N GLY A 120 5.66 16.93 6.83
CA GLY A 120 5.48 16.45 8.21
C GLY A 120 5.44 14.92 8.34
N LEU A 121 5.47 14.18 7.24
CA LEU A 121 5.68 12.73 7.26
C LEU A 121 7.15 12.39 7.47
N ASP A 122 7.38 11.33 8.23
CA ASP A 122 8.68 10.77 8.57
C ASP A 122 9.14 9.71 7.55
N GLY A 123 8.23 9.23 6.69
CA GLY A 123 8.54 8.30 5.60
C GLY A 123 7.30 7.67 4.96
N ILE A 124 7.56 6.61 4.19
CA ILE A 124 6.61 5.76 3.49
C ILE A 124 6.85 4.31 3.91
N ILE A 125 5.80 3.63 4.36
CA ILE A 125 5.78 2.18 4.61
C ILE A 125 5.16 1.52 3.38
N SER A 126 5.93 0.64 2.73
CA SER A 126 5.51 -0.01 1.49
C SER A 126 4.70 -1.30 1.72
N LEU A 127 4.14 -1.84 0.64
CA LEU A 127 3.54 -3.18 0.65
C LEU A 127 4.51 -4.27 1.11
N LYS A 128 5.82 -4.11 0.87
CA LYS A 128 6.85 -5.09 1.24
C LYS A 128 6.82 -5.41 2.75
N PHE A 129 6.57 -4.40 3.59
CA PHE A 129 6.42 -4.57 5.03
C PHE A 129 5.30 -5.55 5.41
N MET A 130 4.26 -5.66 4.57
CA MET A 130 3.08 -6.50 4.81
C MET A 130 3.06 -7.78 3.95
N GLU A 131 4.15 -8.11 3.26
CA GLU A 131 4.15 -9.12 2.17
C GLU A 131 3.62 -10.50 2.57
N LYS A 132 3.75 -10.90 3.86
CA LYS A 132 3.32 -12.21 4.38
C LYS A 132 2.01 -12.16 5.15
N GLN A 133 1.52 -10.97 5.48
CA GLN A 133 0.38 -10.78 6.38
C GLN A 133 -0.81 -10.24 5.57
N PRO A 134 -1.84 -11.04 5.29
CA PRO A 134 -3.05 -10.52 4.69
C PRO A 134 -3.66 -9.42 5.56
N PHE A 135 -4.12 -8.34 4.95
CA PHE A 135 -4.65 -7.19 5.68
C PHE A 135 -5.83 -6.56 4.96
N THR A 136 -6.75 -5.96 5.70
CA THR A 136 -7.88 -5.20 5.17
C THR A 136 -7.71 -3.72 5.46
N ILE A 137 -7.74 -2.90 4.43
CA ILE A 137 -7.94 -1.46 4.56
C ILE A 137 -9.44 -1.21 4.64
N ASP A 138 -9.92 -0.80 5.80
CA ASP A 138 -11.31 -0.41 6.03
C ASP A 138 -11.41 1.11 6.02
N LEU A 139 -11.89 1.68 4.92
CA LEU A 139 -11.95 3.12 4.69
C LEU A 139 -13.03 3.80 5.52
N GLU A 140 -14.08 3.07 5.92
CA GLU A 140 -15.16 3.58 6.77
C GLU A 140 -14.71 3.70 8.22
N LYS A 141 -14.10 2.63 8.75
CA LYS A 141 -13.56 2.60 10.11
C LYS A 141 -12.22 3.30 10.27
N LYS A 142 -11.55 3.58 9.14
CA LYS A 142 -10.20 4.15 9.09
C LYS A 142 -9.19 3.31 9.86
N GLU A 143 -9.17 2.01 9.56
CA GLU A 143 -8.22 1.06 10.14
C GLU A 143 -7.64 0.11 9.10
N ILE A 144 -6.38 -0.28 9.27
CA ILE A 144 -5.79 -1.46 8.63
C ILE A 144 -5.94 -2.61 9.61
N ARG A 145 -6.72 -3.63 9.24
CA ARG A 145 -6.91 -4.84 10.05
C ARG A 145 -6.00 -5.96 9.55
N LEU A 146 -5.17 -6.50 10.43
CA LEU A 146 -4.38 -7.71 10.21
C LEU A 146 -5.32 -8.92 10.21
N GLU A 147 -5.39 -9.64 9.09
CA GLU A 147 -6.30 -10.76 8.92
C GLU A 147 -5.69 -12.07 9.45
N THR A 148 -6.53 -12.83 10.16
CA THR A 148 -6.24 -14.21 10.51
C THR A 148 -6.67 -15.14 9.38
N PRO A 149 -6.19 -16.40 9.34
CA PRO A 149 -6.72 -17.39 8.39
C PRO A 149 -8.25 -17.53 8.45
N ALA A 150 -8.84 -17.45 9.65
CA ALA A 150 -10.29 -17.55 9.84
C ALA A 150 -11.04 -16.34 9.27
N SER A 151 -10.57 -15.12 9.55
CA SER A 151 -11.21 -13.90 9.03
C SER A 151 -11.02 -13.75 7.53
N LEU A 152 -9.83 -14.09 7.00
CA LEU A 152 -9.59 -14.15 5.55
C LEU A 152 -10.51 -15.16 4.85
N ALA A 153 -10.68 -16.37 5.41
CA ALA A 153 -11.59 -17.36 4.86
C ALA A 153 -13.05 -16.87 4.88
N ALA A 154 -13.46 -16.11 5.89
CA ALA A 154 -14.79 -15.49 5.93
C ALA A 154 -14.94 -14.40 4.85
N ILE A 155 -13.94 -13.54 4.67
CA ILE A 155 -13.94 -12.49 3.63
C ILE A 155 -14.04 -13.14 2.25
N ARG A 156 -13.28 -14.21 1.98
CA ARG A 156 -13.29 -14.93 0.69
C ARG A 156 -14.65 -15.46 0.27
N LYS A 157 -15.57 -15.71 1.22
CA LYS A 157 -16.94 -16.17 0.92
C LYS A 157 -17.85 -15.06 0.37
N THR A 158 -17.52 -13.80 0.63
CA THR A 158 -18.41 -12.66 0.37
C THR A 158 -17.77 -11.56 -0.48
N GLY A 159 -16.44 -11.44 -0.44
CA GLY A 159 -15.69 -10.44 -1.19
C GLY A 159 -15.57 -10.80 -2.67
N LYS A 160 -15.61 -9.77 -3.51
CA LYS A 160 -15.33 -9.89 -4.94
C LYS A 160 -13.82 -10.08 -5.11
N LEU A 161 -13.40 -11.21 -5.68
CA LEU A 161 -11.99 -11.57 -5.83
C LEU A 161 -11.42 -10.98 -7.12
N ILE A 162 -10.47 -10.06 -6.98
CA ILE A 162 -9.63 -9.55 -8.07
C ILE A 162 -8.27 -10.27 -7.98
N PRO A 163 -7.88 -11.08 -8.98
CA PRO A 163 -6.55 -11.68 -9.00
C PRO A 163 -5.49 -10.57 -9.13
N ILE A 164 -4.48 -10.60 -8.27
CA ILE A 164 -3.35 -9.67 -8.32
C ILE A 164 -2.09 -10.37 -8.83
N GLN A 165 -1.18 -9.59 -9.40
CA GLN A 165 0.14 -10.00 -9.84
C GLN A 165 1.14 -9.24 -8.95
N PRO A 166 1.67 -9.87 -7.90
CA PRO A 166 2.78 -9.29 -7.15
C PRO A 166 4.03 -9.28 -8.03
N GLU A 167 4.77 -8.17 -8.01
CA GLU A 167 6.05 -8.03 -8.69
C GLU A 167 7.13 -7.75 -7.65
N ASP A 168 7.97 -8.74 -7.42
CA ASP A 168 9.12 -8.65 -6.52
C ASP A 168 10.36 -8.22 -7.31
N TYR A 169 10.98 -7.12 -6.89
CA TYR A 169 12.17 -6.58 -7.53
C TYR A 169 13.41 -6.99 -6.74
N ARG A 170 13.97 -8.14 -7.13
CA ARG A 170 15.23 -8.68 -6.59
C ARG A 170 15.22 -8.88 -5.07
N GLY A 171 14.05 -9.07 -4.46
CA GLY A 171 13.85 -9.25 -3.03
C GLY A 171 13.70 -7.96 -2.22
N HIS A 172 13.95 -6.79 -2.81
CA HIS A 172 14.01 -5.51 -2.08
C HIS A 172 12.68 -4.74 -2.10
N ALA A 173 12.05 -4.67 -3.27
CA ALA A 173 10.81 -3.93 -3.46
C ALA A 173 9.66 -4.83 -3.89
N LEU A 174 8.43 -4.43 -3.57
CA LEU A 174 7.22 -5.15 -3.94
C LEU A 174 6.10 -4.20 -4.35
N ASP A 175 5.62 -4.39 -5.57
CA ASP A 175 4.39 -3.79 -6.07
C ASP A 175 3.33 -4.85 -6.32
N MET A 176 2.08 -4.43 -6.50
CA MET A 176 0.99 -5.31 -6.92
C MET A 176 0.18 -4.71 -8.07
N PHE A 177 -0.19 -5.56 -9.01
CA PHE A 177 -0.92 -5.18 -10.21
C PHE A 177 -2.20 -5.99 -10.37
N ALA A 178 -3.15 -5.45 -11.12
CA ALA A 178 -4.26 -6.23 -11.65
C ALA A 178 -4.65 -5.74 -13.05
N TYR A 179 -5.35 -6.59 -13.80
CA TYR A 179 -5.88 -6.23 -15.11
C TYR A 179 -7.20 -5.48 -15.00
N PHE A 180 -7.29 -4.38 -15.73
CA PHE A 180 -8.50 -3.57 -15.85
C PHE A 180 -8.86 -3.32 -17.30
N ARG A 181 -10.15 -3.31 -17.59
CA ARG A 181 -10.69 -2.90 -18.88
C ARG A 181 -10.98 -1.40 -18.88
N VAL A 182 -10.37 -0.66 -19.79
CA VAL A 182 -10.48 0.80 -19.94
C VAL A 182 -11.28 1.13 -21.19
N ASN A 183 -12.37 1.88 -21.03
CA ASN A 183 -13.35 2.26 -22.07
C ASN A 183 -13.83 1.09 -22.93
N ASP A 184 -13.89 -0.11 -22.35
CA ASP A 184 -14.21 -1.34 -23.08
C ASP A 184 -13.32 -1.60 -24.31
N THR A 185 -12.15 -0.94 -24.42
CA THR A 185 -11.24 -1.01 -25.57
C THR A 185 -9.95 -1.72 -25.21
N LEU A 186 -9.28 -1.27 -24.14
CA LEU A 186 -7.98 -1.81 -23.72
C LEU A 186 -8.14 -2.64 -22.46
N THR A 187 -7.33 -3.70 -22.35
CA THR A 187 -7.09 -4.40 -21.09
C THR A 187 -5.66 -4.11 -20.67
N LEU A 188 -5.50 -3.35 -19.59
CA LEU A 188 -4.21 -2.83 -19.12
C LEU A 188 -3.88 -3.39 -17.75
N GLN A 189 -2.59 -3.61 -17.48
CA GLN A 189 -2.11 -4.04 -16.17
C GLN A 189 -1.75 -2.80 -15.34
N LEU A 190 -2.53 -2.52 -14.30
CA LEU A 190 -2.42 -1.28 -13.54
C LEU A 190 -1.93 -1.56 -12.12
N SER A 191 -1.00 -0.74 -11.63
CA SER A 191 -0.52 -0.80 -10.25
C SER A 191 -1.61 -0.31 -9.29
N LEU A 192 -1.76 -1.05 -8.18
CA LEU A 192 -2.74 -0.80 -7.12
C LEU A 192 -2.04 -0.08 -5.96
N ASP A 193 -2.18 1.23 -5.91
CA ASP A 193 -1.31 2.12 -5.14
C ASP A 193 -2.13 2.91 -4.12
N SER A 194 -2.10 2.52 -2.84
CA SER A 194 -2.77 3.24 -1.75
C SER A 194 -2.21 4.64 -1.48
N GLY A 195 -0.98 4.94 -1.94
CA GLY A 195 -0.30 6.22 -1.80
C GLY A 195 -0.50 7.19 -2.97
N ALA A 196 -1.11 6.76 -4.08
CA ALA A 196 -1.38 7.61 -5.24
C ALA A 196 -2.28 8.82 -4.92
N GLY A 197 -3.21 8.63 -3.97
CA GLY A 197 -4.13 9.63 -3.46
C GLY A 197 -5.50 9.69 -4.15
N LYS A 198 -6.40 10.45 -3.52
CA LYS A 198 -7.56 11.17 -4.05
C LYS A 198 -8.06 10.86 -5.47
N ASP A 199 -8.77 9.75 -5.74
CA ASP A 199 -9.34 9.41 -7.04
C ASP A 199 -8.34 9.54 -8.20
N VAL A 200 -7.08 9.14 -7.96
CA VAL A 200 -6.01 9.19 -8.95
C VAL A 200 -6.10 7.99 -9.90
N PHE A 201 -6.19 8.30 -11.19
CA PHE A 201 -6.09 7.35 -12.29
C PHE A 201 -5.03 7.84 -13.27
N LYS A 202 -3.83 7.30 -13.19
CA LYS A 202 -2.74 7.58 -14.14
C LYS A 202 -2.64 6.45 -15.15
N LEU A 203 -2.56 6.81 -16.42
CA LEU A 203 -2.32 5.88 -17.52
C LEU A 203 -1.09 6.32 -18.29
N ASN A 204 -0.43 5.39 -18.96
CA ASN A 204 0.69 5.72 -19.83
C ASN A 204 0.19 6.51 -21.05
N ALA A 205 0.84 7.64 -21.35
CA ALA A 205 0.47 8.49 -22.49
C ALA A 205 0.51 7.75 -23.85
N LYS A 206 1.24 6.63 -23.96
CA LYS A 206 1.23 5.78 -25.16
C LYS A 206 -0.17 5.26 -25.53
N TYR A 207 -1.11 5.24 -24.58
CA TYR A 207 -2.49 4.77 -24.80
C TYR A 207 -3.48 5.85 -25.24
N LEU A 208 -3.07 7.12 -25.35
CA LEU A 208 -3.96 8.23 -25.75
C LEU A 208 -4.71 7.94 -27.04
N GLN A 209 -3.99 7.57 -28.11
CA GLN A 209 -4.59 7.30 -29.42
C GLN A 209 -5.54 6.10 -29.38
N ALA A 210 -5.12 5.00 -28.74
CA ALA A 210 -5.91 3.78 -28.66
C ALA A 210 -7.20 3.95 -27.82
N LEU A 211 -7.22 4.92 -26.91
CA LEU A 211 -8.40 5.30 -26.13
C LEU A 211 -9.20 6.46 -26.76
N GLY A 212 -8.87 6.87 -28.00
CA GLY A 212 -9.60 7.90 -28.73
C GLY A 212 -9.39 9.32 -28.20
N VAL A 213 -8.34 9.55 -27.41
CA VAL A 213 -8.04 10.87 -26.85
C VAL A 213 -7.26 11.70 -27.87
N ASN A 214 -7.91 12.73 -28.42
CA ASN A 214 -7.27 13.69 -29.31
C ASN A 214 -6.56 14.77 -28.49
N VAL A 215 -5.23 14.76 -28.45
CA VAL A 215 -4.41 15.74 -27.71
C VAL A 215 -4.52 17.17 -28.24
N ASN A 216 -4.98 17.34 -29.48
CA ASN A 216 -5.19 18.67 -30.08
C ASN A 216 -6.56 19.27 -29.71
N ASP A 217 -7.45 18.50 -29.07
CA ASP A 217 -8.71 19.00 -28.56
C ASP A 217 -8.52 19.65 -27.18
N THR A 218 -8.11 20.92 -27.19
CA THR A 218 -7.84 21.69 -25.97
C THR A 218 -9.08 22.00 -25.13
N THR A 219 -10.29 21.67 -25.62
CA THR A 219 -11.54 21.82 -24.84
C THR A 219 -11.76 20.63 -23.90
N ARG A 220 -11.27 19.44 -24.29
CA ARG A 220 -11.42 18.19 -23.53
C ARG A 220 -10.13 17.68 -22.92
N VAL A 221 -8.98 18.15 -23.40
CA VAL A 221 -7.65 17.71 -22.97
C VAL A 221 -6.84 18.91 -22.50
N LYS A 222 -6.37 18.85 -21.25
CA LYS A 222 -5.46 19.85 -20.68
C LYS A 222 -4.07 19.24 -20.50
N LYS A 223 -3.04 19.83 -21.14
CA LYS A 223 -1.64 19.46 -20.88
C LYS A 223 -1.11 20.24 -19.68
N VAL A 224 -0.44 19.56 -18.75
CA VAL A 224 0.26 20.15 -17.60
C VAL A 224 1.70 19.64 -17.56
N ALA A 225 2.59 20.47 -17.02
CA ALA A 225 3.98 20.11 -16.76
C ALA A 225 4.27 20.27 -15.27
N ARG A 226 4.97 19.31 -14.67
CA ARG A 226 5.38 19.35 -13.26
C ARG A 226 6.85 19.00 -13.14
N ARG A 227 7.61 19.89 -12.51
CA ARG A 227 9.01 19.69 -12.15
C ARG A 227 9.10 18.73 -10.96
N SER A 228 10.09 17.83 -10.95
CA SER A 228 10.30 16.91 -9.84
C SER A 228 10.78 17.64 -8.58
N GLU A 229 10.37 17.09 -7.43
CA GLU A 229 10.81 17.52 -6.10
C GLU A 229 12.21 16.99 -5.73
N ILE A 230 12.74 16.02 -6.49
CA ILE A 230 14.04 15.36 -6.26
C ILE A 230 15.08 15.89 -7.26
N ASN A 231 14.81 15.75 -8.55
CA ASN A 231 15.65 16.30 -9.62
C ASN A 231 14.96 17.51 -10.27
N GLN A 232 15.44 18.71 -9.98
CA GLN A 232 14.85 19.93 -10.56
C GLN A 232 14.95 19.98 -12.09
N ASP A 233 15.84 19.24 -12.75
CA ASP A 233 15.93 19.20 -14.20
C ASP A 233 14.93 18.23 -14.85
N PHE A 234 14.31 17.35 -14.05
CA PHE A 234 13.29 16.44 -14.52
C PHE A 234 11.91 17.10 -14.54
N VAL A 235 11.24 17.08 -15.71
CA VAL A 235 9.89 17.60 -15.90
C VAL A 235 8.99 16.50 -16.46
N SER A 236 7.94 16.16 -15.73
CA SER A 236 6.88 15.27 -16.19
C SER A 236 5.81 16.05 -16.96
N HIS A 237 5.33 15.48 -18.05
CA HIS A 237 4.22 16.01 -18.83
C HIS A 237 3.01 15.09 -18.72
N THR A 238 1.85 15.69 -18.47
CA THR A 238 0.61 14.94 -18.24
C THR A 238 -0.54 15.55 -19.03
N TYR A 239 -1.32 14.71 -19.70
CA TYR A 239 -2.57 15.08 -20.35
C TYR A 239 -3.74 14.69 -19.44
N LEU A 240 -4.55 15.67 -19.07
CA LEU A 240 -5.72 15.50 -18.21
C LEU A 240 -6.97 15.45 -19.08
N THR A 241 -7.78 14.40 -18.91
CA THR A 241 -9.06 14.26 -19.61
C THR A 241 -10.03 13.39 -18.81
N SER A 242 -11.18 13.08 -19.37
CA SER A 242 -12.14 12.10 -18.82
C SER A 242 -12.19 10.85 -19.69
N LEU A 243 -12.36 9.71 -19.04
CA LEU A 243 -12.68 8.44 -19.68
C LEU A 243 -14.01 7.92 -19.15
N ASP A 244 -14.71 7.14 -19.96
CA ASP A 244 -16.09 6.76 -19.72
C ASP A 244 -16.21 5.63 -18.69
N LYS A 245 -15.30 4.66 -18.71
CA LYS A 245 -15.43 3.44 -17.90
C LYS A 245 -14.10 2.78 -17.58
N LEU A 246 -13.98 2.32 -16.35
CA LEU A 246 -12.92 1.45 -15.87
C LEU A 246 -13.54 0.30 -15.09
N ALA A 247 -13.15 -0.94 -15.39
CA ALA A 247 -13.67 -2.12 -14.69
C ALA A 247 -12.56 -3.13 -14.42
N ALA A 248 -12.59 -3.80 -13.26
CA ALA A 248 -11.70 -4.92 -12.99
C ALA A 248 -11.97 -6.03 -14.01
N ALA A 249 -10.94 -6.51 -14.72
CA ALA A 249 -11.11 -7.42 -15.85
C ALA A 249 -11.74 -8.76 -15.44
N ALA A 250 -11.33 -9.29 -14.29
CA ALA A 250 -11.86 -10.55 -13.76
C ALA A 250 -13.23 -10.42 -13.10
N VAL A 251 -13.61 -9.21 -12.66
CA VAL A 251 -14.88 -8.96 -11.97
C VAL A 251 -15.48 -7.63 -12.44
N PRO A 252 -16.12 -7.57 -13.62
CA PRO A 252 -16.63 -6.33 -14.20
C PRO A 252 -17.65 -5.58 -13.34
N ALA A 253 -18.25 -6.25 -12.34
CA ALA A 253 -19.10 -5.63 -11.33
C ALA A 253 -18.34 -4.74 -10.32
N VAL A 254 -17.00 -4.69 -10.38
CA VAL A 254 -16.16 -3.67 -9.74
C VAL A 254 -15.76 -2.70 -10.84
N GLN A 255 -16.44 -1.56 -10.90
CA GLN A 255 -16.27 -0.59 -11.98
C GLN A 255 -16.57 0.83 -11.51
N THR A 256 -16.03 1.81 -12.24
CA THR A 256 -16.34 3.23 -12.12
C THR A 256 -16.56 3.84 -13.51
N THR A 257 -17.29 4.95 -13.59
CA THR A 257 -17.61 5.65 -14.83
C THR A 257 -17.28 7.13 -14.75
N GLY A 258 -17.04 7.76 -15.90
CA GLY A 258 -16.82 9.21 -16.02
C GLY A 258 -15.62 9.73 -15.21
N PHE A 259 -14.57 8.93 -15.05
CA PHE A 259 -13.44 9.24 -14.19
C PHE A 259 -12.44 10.20 -14.85
N LYS A 260 -11.69 10.93 -14.03
CA LYS A 260 -10.63 11.85 -14.49
C LYS A 260 -9.32 11.08 -14.65
N ALA A 261 -8.87 10.96 -15.90
CA ALA A 261 -7.65 10.25 -16.26
C ALA A 261 -6.48 11.23 -16.46
N GLN A 262 -5.31 10.79 -16.02
CA GLN A 262 -4.03 11.49 -16.17
C GLN A 262 -3.11 10.64 -17.04
N PHE A 263 -2.91 11.05 -18.29
CA PHE A 263 -2.00 10.36 -19.21
C PHE A 263 -0.59 10.93 -19.06
N VAL A 264 0.29 10.19 -18.43
CA VAL A 264 1.64 10.64 -18.06
C VAL A 264 2.64 10.16 -19.11
N GLU A 265 3.41 11.09 -19.68
CA GLU A 265 4.55 10.77 -20.54
C GLU A 265 5.65 10.12 -19.70
N GLY A 266 6.25 9.03 -20.19
CA GLY A 266 7.31 8.32 -19.48
C GLY A 266 6.86 7.49 -18.28
N LEU A 267 5.55 7.29 -18.08
CA LEU A 267 5.05 6.40 -17.04
C LEU A 267 5.65 4.99 -17.20
N ILE A 268 6.20 4.42 -16.13
CA ILE A 268 6.92 3.14 -16.20
C ILE A 268 5.98 1.91 -16.30
N TYR A 269 4.72 2.08 -15.89
CA TYR A 269 3.67 1.06 -15.96
C TYR A 269 2.64 1.40 -17.05
N ASP A 270 1.70 0.49 -17.32
CA ASP A 270 0.54 0.83 -18.15
C ASP A 270 -0.37 1.86 -17.47
N GLY A 271 -0.40 1.82 -16.13
CA GLY A 271 -1.01 2.84 -15.30
C GLY A 271 -0.87 2.55 -13.82
N ILE A 272 -1.29 3.52 -13.02
CA ILE A 272 -1.30 3.50 -11.56
C ILE A 272 -2.63 4.06 -11.13
N MET A 273 -3.25 3.45 -10.13
CA MET A 273 -4.49 3.95 -9.57
C MET A 273 -4.49 3.90 -8.06
N TRP A 274 -5.20 4.85 -7.46
CA TRP A 274 -5.63 4.66 -6.09
C TRP A 274 -6.67 3.54 -6.00
N ILE A 275 -6.71 2.86 -4.86
CA ILE A 275 -7.54 1.67 -4.66
C ILE A 275 -8.92 1.99 -4.08
N ASN A 276 -9.16 3.23 -3.62
CA ASN A 276 -10.38 3.61 -2.90
C ASN A 276 -11.69 3.43 -3.68
N TRP A 277 -11.64 3.48 -5.01
CA TRP A 277 -12.83 3.35 -5.85
C TRP A 277 -13.29 1.89 -5.99
N LEU A 278 -12.45 0.92 -5.61
CA LEU A 278 -12.78 -0.51 -5.71
C LEU A 278 -13.90 -0.88 -4.75
N GLY A 279 -13.84 -0.40 -3.50
CA GLY A 279 -14.85 -0.62 -2.47
C GLY A 279 -14.44 -0.03 -1.11
N ASN A 280 -15.36 -0.12 -0.14
CA ASN A 280 -15.18 0.45 1.21
C ASN A 280 -14.17 -0.35 2.06
N ARG A 281 -14.07 -1.66 1.80
CA ARG A 281 -13.15 -2.58 2.47
C ARG A 281 -12.37 -3.38 1.44
N ILE A 282 -11.04 -3.26 1.51
CA ILE A 282 -10.13 -3.84 0.52
C ILE A 282 -9.14 -4.72 1.27
N THR A 283 -9.27 -6.04 1.09
CA THR A 283 -8.32 -7.01 1.66
C THR A 283 -7.26 -7.35 0.63
N VAL A 284 -5.99 -7.18 0.99
CA VAL A 284 -4.84 -7.59 0.19
C VAL A 284 -4.28 -8.88 0.78
N ASP A 285 -4.16 -9.91 -0.05
CA ASP A 285 -3.54 -11.19 0.27
C ASP A 285 -2.49 -11.50 -0.80
N VAL A 286 -1.27 -10.99 -0.58
CA VAL A 286 -0.13 -11.20 -1.49
C VAL A 286 0.21 -12.68 -1.65
N PRO A 287 0.35 -13.50 -0.56
CA PRO A 287 0.61 -14.93 -0.71
C PRO A 287 -0.47 -15.67 -1.50
N GLY A 288 -1.74 -15.30 -1.29
CA GLY A 288 -2.88 -15.84 -2.02
C GLY A 288 -3.11 -15.20 -3.39
N ARG A 289 -2.26 -14.26 -3.82
CA ARG A 289 -2.35 -13.50 -5.08
C ARG A 289 -3.74 -12.95 -5.35
N ALA A 290 -4.40 -12.45 -4.30
CA ALA A 290 -5.76 -11.97 -4.37
C ALA A 290 -5.93 -10.62 -3.67
N MET A 291 -6.79 -9.80 -4.26
CA MET A 291 -7.45 -8.67 -3.58
C MET A 291 -8.94 -8.99 -3.46
N LEU A 292 -9.51 -8.83 -2.27
CA LEU A 292 -10.93 -9.06 -2.01
C LEU A 292 -11.59 -7.72 -1.71
N VAL A 293 -12.64 -7.42 -2.46
CA VAL A 293 -13.33 -6.13 -2.40
C VAL A 293 -14.72 -6.31 -1.82
N GLN A 294 -15.06 -5.49 -0.82
CA GLN A 294 -16.37 -5.46 -0.17
C GLN A 294 -16.85 -4.01 -0.06
N ASN A 295 -18.17 -3.83 -0.16
CA ASN A 295 -18.84 -2.56 0.12
C ASN A 295 -19.49 -2.57 1.51
#